data_AF-A0A7J4RBD1-F1
#
_entry.id   AF-A0A7J4RBD1-F1
#
_cell.length_a   1.000
_cell.length_b   1.000
_cell.length_c   1.000
_cell.angle_alpha   90.00
_cell.angle_beta   90.00
_cell.angle_gamma   90.00
#
_symmetry.space_group_name_H-M   'P 1'
#
loop_
_entity.id
_entity.type
_entity.pdbx_description
1 polymer ?
#
loop_
_entity_poly.entity_id
_entity_poly.type
_entity_poly.pdbx_seq_one_letter_code
_entity_poly.pdbx_strand_id
1 'polypeptide(L)'
;MQYENSSKLRSLKLNRRNSAVLAVMLFALAAVALPAAAATTNPATECIEVAGTVVNQADCWLNDGVDDGLQLVTFFLFFVGYISMGAAFVFFMSERSNVGAEHRTTMTISALIVGIAAFHYYYMRGVYVDHQVVSIEYRYM
;
A
#
# COMPACT_ATOMS: atom_id res chain seq x y z
N MET A 1 19.05 -16.08 44.81
CA MET A 1 19.35 -15.07 43.77
C MET A 1 19.46 -15.65 42.34
N GLN A 2 19.85 -16.92 42.15
CA GLN A 2 19.94 -17.55 40.81
C GLN A 2 18.59 -17.77 40.09
N TYR A 3 17.49 -17.90 40.86
CA TYR A 3 16.15 -18.19 40.31
C TYR A 3 15.56 -17.02 39.50
N GLU A 4 15.77 -15.78 39.97
CA GLU A 4 15.22 -14.59 39.33
C GLU A 4 15.84 -14.35 37.94
N ASN A 5 17.15 -14.57 37.82
CA ASN A 5 17.90 -14.38 36.58
C ASN A 5 17.46 -15.39 35.49
N SER A 6 17.21 -16.64 35.86
CA SER A 6 16.70 -17.67 34.93
C SER A 6 15.29 -17.34 34.40
N SER A 7 14.41 -16.80 35.25
CA SER A 7 13.05 -16.40 34.85
C SER A 7 13.05 -15.25 33.83
N LYS A 8 13.89 -14.22 34.06
CA LYS A 8 14.10 -13.09 33.14
C LYS A 8 14.63 -13.56 31.79
N LEU A 9 15.66 -14.43 31.79
CA LEU A 9 16.24 -14.98 30.55
C LEU A 9 15.22 -15.82 29.75
N ARG A 10 14.36 -16.58 30.44
CA ARG A 10 13.28 -17.36 29.79
C ARG A 10 12.21 -16.44 29.19
N SER A 11 11.84 -15.37 29.89
CA SER A 11 10.86 -14.37 29.39
C SER A 11 11.39 -13.61 28.17
N LEU A 12 12.67 -13.22 28.17
CA LEU A 12 13.33 -12.55 27.04
C LEU A 12 13.43 -13.47 25.82
N LYS A 13 13.76 -14.76 26.02
CA LYS A 13 13.75 -15.75 24.94
C LYS A 13 12.37 -15.98 24.35
N LEU A 14 11.31 -15.93 25.16
CA LEU A 14 9.93 -16.08 24.69
C LEU A 14 9.48 -14.87 23.86
N ASN A 15 9.79 -13.65 24.33
CA ASN A 15 9.46 -12.41 23.59
C ASN A 15 10.15 -12.35 22.22
N ARG A 16 11.42 -12.74 22.15
CA ARG A 16 12.19 -12.77 20.89
C ARG A 16 11.66 -13.80 19.90
N ARG A 17 11.14 -14.95 20.38
CA ARG A 17 10.49 -15.96 19.53
C ARG A 17 9.15 -15.48 18.99
N ASN A 18 8.33 -14.85 19.84
CA ASN A 18 7.03 -14.31 19.41
C ASN A 18 7.19 -13.14 18.43
N SER A 19 8.20 -12.28 18.65
CA SER A 19 8.55 -11.21 17.72
C SER A 19 9.04 -11.72 16.36
N ALA A 20 9.87 -12.77 16.34
CA ALA A 20 10.30 -13.41 15.09
C ALA A 20 9.13 -14.06 14.34
N VAL A 21 8.21 -14.73 15.05
CA VAL A 21 7.01 -15.32 14.46
C VAL A 21 6.09 -14.25 13.90
N LEU A 22 5.86 -13.14 14.63
CA LEU A 22 5.06 -12.02 14.15
C LEU A 22 5.68 -11.38 12.90
N ALA A 23 7.01 -11.19 12.88
CA ALA A 23 7.73 -10.65 11.73
C ALA A 23 7.63 -11.58 10.51
N VAL A 24 7.75 -12.89 10.70
CA VAL A 24 7.58 -13.88 9.63
C VAL A 24 6.13 -13.91 9.13
N MET A 25 5.14 -13.79 10.01
CA MET A 25 3.73 -13.72 9.63
C MET A 25 3.39 -12.45 8.86
N LEU A 26 3.93 -11.29 9.26
CA LEU A 26 3.78 -10.02 8.54
C LEU A 26 4.45 -10.08 7.17
N PHE A 27 5.64 -10.69 7.07
CA PHE A 27 6.36 -10.86 5.82
C PHE A 27 5.66 -11.87 4.88
N ALA A 28 5.12 -12.96 5.41
CA ALA A 28 4.34 -13.93 4.66
C ALA A 28 3.00 -13.34 4.18
N LEU A 29 2.33 -12.54 5.01
CA LEU A 29 1.12 -11.82 4.61
C LEU A 29 1.42 -10.82 3.48
N ALA A 30 2.52 -10.07 3.57
CA ALA A 30 2.97 -9.20 2.49
C ALA A 30 3.25 -10.02 1.21
N ALA A 31 4.01 -11.11 1.31
CA ALA A 31 4.38 -11.96 0.17
C ALA A 31 3.17 -12.61 -0.55
N VAL A 32 2.06 -12.87 0.16
CA VAL A 32 0.82 -13.39 -0.42
C VAL A 32 -0.09 -12.27 -0.96
N ALA A 33 -0.10 -11.10 -0.32
CA ALA A 33 -0.88 -9.95 -0.79
C ALA A 33 -0.31 -9.29 -2.06
N LEU A 34 1.02 -9.31 -2.21
CA LEU A 34 1.73 -8.76 -3.37
C LEU A 34 1.31 -9.35 -4.73
N PRO A 35 1.22 -10.69 -4.93
CA PRO A 35 0.79 -11.28 -6.20
C PRO A 35 -0.70 -11.07 -6.49
N ALA A 36 -1.56 -10.98 -5.46
CA ALA A 36 -2.97 -10.62 -5.65
C ALA A 36 -3.14 -9.16 -6.10
N ALA A 37 -2.29 -8.25 -5.62
CA ALA A 37 -2.21 -6.89 -6.13
C ALA A 37 -1.61 -6.83 -7.55
N ALA A 38 -0.62 -7.68 -7.86
CA ALA A 38 0.02 -7.77 -9.17
C ALA A 38 -0.91 -8.24 -10.30
N ALA A 39 -1.90 -9.09 -10.02
CA ALA A 39 -2.93 -9.41 -11.03
C ALA A 39 -3.80 -8.19 -11.41
N THR A 40 -3.70 -7.07 -10.66
CA THR A 40 -4.38 -5.80 -10.96
C THR A 40 -3.44 -4.72 -11.53
N THR A 41 -2.19 -5.07 -11.87
CA THR A 41 -1.16 -4.09 -12.27
C THR A 41 -1.07 -3.82 -13.76
N ASN A 42 -1.87 -4.43 -14.63
CA ASN A 42 -2.03 -3.88 -15.98
C ASN A 42 -3.28 -2.97 -15.97
N PRO A 43 -3.11 -1.65 -15.80
CA PRO A 43 -4.24 -0.72 -15.85
C PRO A 43 -4.81 -0.57 -17.26
N ALA A 44 -4.12 -1.09 -18.27
CA ALA A 44 -4.46 -0.95 -19.67
C ALA A 44 -5.23 -2.19 -20.15
N THR A 45 -6.32 -1.95 -20.89
CA THR A 45 -6.83 -2.97 -21.81
C THR A 45 -5.71 -3.29 -22.81
N GLU A 46 -5.47 -4.56 -23.11
CA GLU A 46 -4.48 -4.91 -24.13
C GLU A 46 -4.87 -4.28 -25.48
N CYS A 47 -3.91 -3.70 -26.21
CA CYS A 47 -4.17 -3.29 -27.59
C CYS A 47 -4.43 -4.55 -28.43
N ILE A 48 -5.58 -4.59 -29.07
CA ILE A 48 -5.94 -5.59 -30.06
C ILE A 48 -5.43 -5.09 -31.40
N GLU A 49 -4.47 -5.82 -31.95
CA GLU A 49 -3.97 -5.57 -33.30
C GLU A 49 -4.65 -6.51 -34.28
N VAL A 50 -5.32 -5.94 -35.28
CA VAL A 50 -5.89 -6.69 -36.41
C VAL A 50 -5.22 -6.19 -37.69
N ALA A 51 -4.51 -7.08 -38.38
CA ALA A 51 -3.79 -6.77 -39.62
C ALA A 51 -2.84 -5.55 -39.52
N GLY A 52 -2.16 -5.40 -38.37
CA GLY A 52 -1.20 -4.32 -38.13
C GLY A 52 -1.83 -2.95 -37.80
N THR A 53 -3.14 -2.90 -37.55
CA THR A 53 -3.83 -1.70 -37.05
C THR A 53 -4.42 -2.00 -35.66
N VAL A 54 -4.16 -1.11 -34.70
CA VAL A 54 -4.78 -1.16 -33.36
C VAL A 54 -6.24 -0.75 -33.48
N VAL A 55 -7.17 -1.64 -33.10
CA VAL A 55 -8.62 -1.41 -33.25
C VAL A 55 -9.28 -0.78 -32.02
N ASN A 56 -8.62 -0.81 -30.86
CA ASN A 56 -9.08 -0.23 -29.59
C ASN A 56 -8.09 0.80 -29.02
N GLN A 57 -7.55 1.67 -29.87
CA GLN A 57 -6.55 2.67 -29.50
C GLN A 57 -6.99 3.54 -28.31
N ALA A 58 -8.29 3.84 -28.19
CA ALA A 58 -8.84 4.61 -27.09
C ALA A 58 -8.80 3.87 -25.73
N ASP A 59 -8.81 2.54 -25.75
CA ASP A 59 -8.93 1.69 -24.54
C ASP A 59 -7.57 1.15 -24.06
N CYS A 60 -6.53 1.20 -24.89
CA CYS A 60 -5.21 0.65 -24.59
C CYS A 60 -4.16 1.69 -24.16
N TRP A 61 -4.60 2.64 -23.33
CA TRP A 61 -3.79 3.65 -22.65
C TRP A 61 -2.60 3.05 -21.89
N LEU A 62 -1.40 3.65 -21.97
CA LEU A 62 -0.11 3.16 -21.43
C LEU A 62 0.51 1.94 -22.12
N ASN A 63 -0.17 1.28 -23.06
CA ASN A 63 0.33 0.08 -23.74
C ASN A 63 0.12 0.13 -25.26
N ASP A 64 0.16 1.33 -25.84
CA ASP A 64 -0.12 1.59 -27.25
C ASP A 64 1.14 1.84 -28.11
N GLY A 65 2.32 1.64 -27.53
CA GLY A 65 3.59 1.87 -28.20
C GLY A 65 3.96 3.34 -28.36
N VAL A 66 3.22 4.27 -27.75
CA VAL A 66 3.52 5.71 -27.71
C VAL A 66 4.20 6.07 -26.38
N ASP A 67 5.01 7.13 -26.41
CA ASP A 67 5.68 7.65 -25.21
C ASP A 67 4.68 8.37 -24.26
N ASP A 68 4.00 7.59 -23.42
CA ASP A 68 3.07 8.07 -22.38
C ASP A 68 3.74 8.35 -21.03
N GLY A 69 4.98 8.85 -21.04
CA GLY A 69 5.81 8.97 -19.83
C GLY A 69 5.17 9.77 -18.69
N LEU A 70 4.44 10.84 -19.01
CA LEU A 70 3.76 11.65 -18.00
C LEU A 70 2.64 10.88 -17.32
N GLN A 71 1.82 10.19 -18.12
CA GLN A 71 0.67 9.41 -17.66
C GLN A 71 1.12 8.24 -16.80
N LEU A 72 2.19 7.56 -17.22
CA LEU A 72 2.78 6.44 -16.49
C LEU A 72 3.29 6.89 -15.12
N VAL A 73 4.01 8.01 -15.08
CA VAL A 73 4.53 8.56 -13.82
C VAL A 73 3.38 8.99 -12.91
N THR A 74 2.34 9.63 -13.45
CA THR A 74 1.15 10.00 -12.65
C THR A 74 0.46 8.78 -12.06
N PHE A 75 0.23 7.73 -12.84
CA PHE A 75 -0.32 6.46 -12.36
C PHE A 75 0.54 5.82 -11.27
N PHE A 76 1.85 5.76 -11.49
CA PHE A 76 2.80 5.20 -10.53
C PHE A 76 2.83 5.98 -9.21
N LEU A 77 2.74 7.32 -9.27
CA LEU A 77 2.66 8.15 -8.06
C LEU A 77 1.38 7.89 -7.25
N PHE A 78 0.23 7.70 -7.91
CA PHE A 78 -0.99 7.31 -7.20
C PHE A 78 -0.87 5.93 -6.56
N PHE A 79 -0.27 4.97 -7.27
CA PHE A 79 -0.03 3.63 -6.76
C PHE A 79 0.90 3.62 -5.53
N VAL A 80 2.07 4.25 -5.65
CA VAL A 80 3.03 4.35 -4.54
C VAL A 80 2.44 5.14 -3.37
N GLY A 81 1.68 6.21 -3.65
CA GLY A 81 0.97 6.99 -2.64
C GLY A 81 0.00 6.15 -1.83
N TYR A 82 -0.85 5.36 -2.50
CA TYR A 82 -1.81 4.46 -1.86
C TYR A 82 -1.12 3.42 -0.96
N ILE A 83 -0.12 2.71 -1.50
CA ILE A 83 0.57 1.65 -0.75
C ILE A 83 1.37 2.22 0.44
N SER A 84 2.05 3.35 0.27
CA SER A 84 2.83 3.98 1.34
C SER A 84 1.95 4.50 2.48
N MET A 85 0.80 5.11 2.17
CA MET A 85 -0.17 5.54 3.16
C MET A 85 -0.78 4.34 3.90
N GLY A 86 -1.17 3.28 3.18
CA GLY A 86 -1.66 2.04 3.80
C GLY A 86 -0.63 1.38 4.73
N ALA A 87 0.64 1.32 4.33
CA ALA A 87 1.72 0.80 5.17
C ALA A 87 1.95 1.67 6.41
N ALA A 88 1.91 3.00 6.27
CA ALA A 88 2.05 3.94 7.37
C ALA A 88 0.89 3.83 8.38
N PHE A 89 -0.36 3.57 7.93
CA PHE A 89 -1.48 3.29 8.82
C PHE A 89 -1.20 2.07 9.72
N VAL A 90 -0.77 0.95 9.12
CA VAL A 90 -0.42 -0.26 9.87
C VAL A 90 0.73 0.01 10.84
N PHE A 91 1.75 0.73 10.40
CA PHE A 91 2.89 1.10 11.23
C PHE A 91 2.47 1.92 12.46
N PHE A 92 1.66 2.97 12.28
CA PHE A 92 1.20 3.79 13.41
C PHE A 92 0.33 2.99 14.38
N MET A 93 -0.50 2.07 13.88
CA MET A 93 -1.31 1.19 14.73
C MET A 93 -0.45 0.18 15.49
N SER A 94 0.59 -0.40 14.87
CA SER A 94 1.50 -1.34 15.53
C SER A 94 2.42 -0.67 16.56
N GLU A 95 2.86 0.57 16.28
CA GLU A 95 3.83 1.28 17.11
C GLU A 95 3.17 2.05 18.27
N ARG A 96 1.84 2.16 18.27
CA ARG A 96 1.08 2.90 19.29
C ARG A 96 1.39 2.46 20.73
N SER A 97 1.67 1.18 20.98
CA SER A 97 1.99 0.71 22.34
C SER A 97 3.41 1.04 22.79
N ASN A 98 4.32 1.34 21.86
CA ASN A 98 5.74 1.59 22.15
C ASN A 98 6.02 3.06 22.51
N VAL A 99 5.08 3.98 22.24
CA VAL A 99 5.19 5.38 22.64
C VAL A 99 4.66 5.65 24.05
N GLY A 100 5.14 6.73 24.66
CA GLY A 100 4.66 7.25 25.95
C GLY A 100 3.14 7.44 25.95
N ALA A 101 2.51 7.24 27.11
CA ALA A 101 1.05 7.23 27.24
C ALA A 101 0.41 8.53 26.74
N GLU A 102 1.10 9.65 26.93
CA GLU A 102 0.78 11.00 26.50
C GLU A 102 0.71 11.18 24.98
N HIS A 103 1.38 10.34 24.19
CA HIS A 103 1.45 10.45 22.72
C HIS A 103 0.63 9.38 21.98
N ARG A 104 -0.09 8.50 22.71
CA ARG A 104 -0.87 7.42 22.08
C ARG A 104 -2.08 7.94 21.32
N THR A 105 -2.67 9.05 21.79
CA THR A 105 -3.80 9.70 21.14
C THR A 105 -3.38 10.33 19.82
N THR A 106 -2.26 11.07 19.81
CA THR A 106 -1.72 11.69 18.59
C THR A 106 -1.32 10.63 17.57
N MET A 107 -0.68 9.52 17.98
CA MET A 107 -0.40 8.39 17.09
C MET A 107 -1.67 7.77 16.47
N THR A 108 -2.76 7.68 17.24
CA THR A 108 -4.04 7.14 16.72
C THR A 108 -4.67 8.10 15.70
N ILE A 109 -4.61 9.40 15.97
CA ILE A 109 -5.12 10.42 15.06
C ILE A 109 -4.30 10.42 13.76
N SER A 110 -2.97 10.33 13.85
CA SER A 110 -2.10 10.20 12.67
C SER A 110 -2.42 8.96 11.85
N ALA A 111 -2.64 7.80 12.51
CA ALA A 111 -3.10 6.60 11.83
C ALA A 111 -4.41 6.84 11.08
N LEU A 112 -5.40 7.43 11.75
CA LEU A 112 -6.71 7.70 11.16
C LEU A 112 -6.62 8.63 9.93
N ILE A 113 -5.86 9.73 10.03
CA ILE A 113 -5.67 10.68 8.90
C ILE A 113 -5.02 9.97 7.71
N VAL A 114 -3.95 9.21 7.94
CA VAL A 114 -3.23 8.50 6.89
C VAL A 114 -4.05 7.35 6.30
N GLY A 115 -4.85 6.66 7.12
CA GLY A 115 -5.78 5.63 6.67
C GLY A 115 -6.88 6.20 5.76
N ILE A 116 -7.46 7.35 6.11
CA ILE A 116 -8.43 8.06 5.26
C ILE A 116 -7.77 8.46 3.93
N ALA A 117 -6.56 9.03 3.99
CA ALA A 117 -5.81 9.40 2.78
C ALA A 117 -5.58 8.19 1.86
N ALA A 118 -5.31 7.01 2.41
CA ALA A 118 -5.15 5.79 1.60
C ALA A 118 -6.43 5.47 0.79
N PHE A 119 -7.62 5.60 1.38
CA PHE A 119 -8.88 5.43 0.63
C PHE A 119 -9.06 6.48 -0.47
N HIS A 120 -8.71 7.73 -0.20
CA HIS A 120 -8.80 8.79 -1.20
C HIS A 120 -7.88 8.50 -2.40
N TYR A 121 -6.63 8.11 -2.15
CA TYR A 121 -5.68 7.72 -3.20
C TYR A 121 -6.11 6.46 -3.96
N TYR A 122 -6.79 5.52 -3.31
CA TYR A 122 -7.36 4.35 -3.97
C TYR A 122 -8.42 4.74 -5.01
N TYR A 123 -9.37 5.61 -4.65
CA TYR A 123 -10.40 6.07 -5.58
C TYR A 123 -9.86 7.03 -6.65
N MET A 124 -8.92 7.92 -6.31
CA MET A 124 -8.24 8.76 -7.30
C MET A 124 -7.53 7.93 -8.36
N ARG A 125 -6.84 6.85 -7.95
CA ARG A 125 -6.21 5.90 -8.88
C ARG A 125 -7.26 5.28 -9.80
N GLY A 126 -8.38 4.81 -9.25
CA GLY A 126 -9.46 4.19 -10.04
C GLY A 126 -9.98 5.13 -11.13
N VAL A 127 -10.34 6.37 -10.75
CA VAL A 127 -10.79 7.38 -11.73
C VAL A 127 -9.72 7.69 -12.78
N TYR A 128 -8.45 7.73 -12.37
CA TYR A 128 -7.36 7.99 -13.30
C TYR A 128 -7.19 6.87 -14.33
N VAL A 129 -7.43 5.61 -13.94
CA VAL A 129 -7.41 4.45 -14.84
C VAL A 129 -8.63 4.46 -15.76
N ASP A 130 -9.84 4.65 -15.21
CA ASP A 130 -11.09 4.48 -15.97
C ASP A 130 -11.42 5.67 -16.88
N HIS A 131 -11.00 6.87 -16.48
CA HIS A 131 -11.40 8.12 -17.14
C HIS A 131 -10.21 8.97 -17.60
N GLN A 132 -8.96 8.57 -17.32
CA GLN A 132 -7.75 9.31 -17.71
C GLN A 132 -7.71 10.77 -17.21
N VAL A 133 -8.49 11.08 -16.16
CA VAL A 133 -8.56 12.40 -15.54
C VAL A 133 -8.11 12.33 -14.09
N VAL A 134 -7.44 13.37 -13.64
CA VAL A 134 -7.11 13.54 -12.22
C VAL A 134 -8.35 14.03 -11.51
N SER A 135 -8.98 13.19 -10.70
CA SER A 135 -10.18 13.55 -9.95
C SER A 135 -9.89 14.70 -8.97
N ILE A 136 -10.65 15.79 -9.08
CA ILE A 136 -10.61 16.89 -8.12
C ILE A 136 -11.56 16.61 -6.95
N GLU A 137 -12.64 15.89 -7.21
CA GLU A 137 -13.68 15.56 -6.25
C GLU A 137 -13.09 14.71 -5.12
N TYR A 138 -12.43 13.60 -5.45
CA TYR A 138 -11.76 12.74 -4.46
C TYR A 138 -10.57 13.42 -3.78
N ARG A 139 -10.11 14.59 -4.24
CA ARG A 139 -9.02 15.34 -3.59
C ARG A 139 -9.51 16.19 -2.43
N TYR A 140 -10.74 16.68 -2.51
CA TYR A 140 -11.27 17.67 -1.57
C TYR A 140 -12.40 17.14 -0.67
N MET A 141 -12.78 15.86 -0.81
CA MET A 141 -13.61 15.14 0.16
C MET A 141 -12.78 14.70 1.37
#